data_AF-X0IP82-F1
#
_entry.id   AF-X0IP82-F1
#
_cell.length_a   1.000
_cell.length_b   1.000
_cell.length_c   1.000
_cell.angle_alpha   90.00
_cell.angle_beta   90.00
_cell.angle_gamma   90.00
#
_symmetry.space_group_name_H-M   'P 1'
#
loop_
_entity.id
_entity.type
_entity.pdbx_description
1 polymer ?
#
loop_
_entity_poly.entity_id
_entity_poly.type
_entity_poly.pdbx_seq_one_letter_code
_entity_poly.pdbx_strand_id
1 'polypeptide(L)'
;MACLCGCINQLIDNFDPKTAAGLASGLNKHLEAIRSILARNKSLAKEVRYQIIPSNQRTAKILSLHSIDLLKIERLHSVFKDDVKGFWVASGDALHQELRRRIACITIFLRSKVDDDAWASYDVANLIQGRTLSELRYAGSKYIKIARRLGGIGSILWLPLEIPASTYERYLNMDDAEAFDHIQNLGSDAPDLNLFVQRLITAQLDDPSLVLSHRNLLLEYGDCISPSEQGLLLLHALGGNDIPLDLLKSAKIPMRRWTNEGEIQSITASDFGFNAEIIRLLSSDERLEELSQRPEVTQQALEDGTIVWSLSPEAQEELSHRLTPQTTEDWATTALKLLCFACPPCYEGKVNWYAQYAPCVTAQDQTRLP
;
A
#
# COMPACT_ATOMS: atom_id res chain seq x y z
N MET A 1 1.38 -36.01 45.83
CA MET A 1 1.03 -34.96 44.84
C MET A 1 2.33 -34.37 44.32
N ALA A 2 2.66 -34.56 43.05
CA ALA A 2 3.83 -33.94 42.44
C ALA A 2 3.51 -32.46 42.13
N CYS A 3 4.44 -31.56 42.41
CA CYS A 3 4.33 -30.14 42.06
C CYS A 3 4.27 -29.98 40.53
N LEU A 4 3.44 -29.05 40.02
CA LEU A 4 3.34 -28.75 38.59
C LEU A 4 4.72 -28.52 37.95
N CYS A 5 5.63 -27.85 38.65
CA CYS A 5 6.99 -27.60 38.21
C CYS A 5 7.80 -28.89 38.02
N GLY A 6 7.61 -29.89 38.88
CA GLY A 6 8.27 -31.19 38.76
C GLY A 6 7.77 -31.98 37.55
N CYS A 7 6.47 -31.92 37.27
CA CYS A 7 5.88 -32.54 36.09
C CYS A 7 6.33 -31.87 34.77
N ILE A 8 6.49 -30.54 34.77
CA ILE A 8 7.02 -29.80 33.60
C ILE A 8 8.49 -30.18 33.34
N ASN A 9 9.33 -30.22 34.38
CA ASN A 9 10.73 -30.61 34.22
C ASN A 9 10.87 -32.04 33.68
N GLN A 10 10.02 -32.96 34.13
CA GLN A 10 9.97 -34.32 33.58
C GLN A 10 9.55 -34.36 32.10
N LEU A 11 8.62 -33.49 31.68
CA LEU A 11 8.21 -33.38 30.28
C LEU A 11 9.27 -32.72 29.38
N ILE A 12 10.11 -31.83 29.94
CA ILE A 12 11.25 -31.24 29.22
C ILE A 12 12.29 -32.32 28.91
N ASP A 13 12.56 -33.20 29.89
CA ASP A 13 13.55 -34.26 29.73
C ASP A 13 13.01 -35.43 28.88
N ASN A 14 11.70 -35.73 28.97
CA ASN A 14 11.05 -36.80 28.22
C ASN A 14 9.61 -36.41 27.84
N PHE A 15 9.43 -35.89 26.61
CA PHE A 15 8.14 -35.39 26.15
C PHE A 15 7.09 -36.50 25.96
N ASP A 16 5.97 -36.43 26.71
CA ASP A 16 4.77 -37.26 26.52
C ASP A 16 3.55 -36.39 26.18
N PRO A 17 2.96 -36.55 24.98
CA PRO A 17 1.82 -35.75 24.53
C PRO A 17 0.57 -35.88 25.44
N LYS A 18 0.32 -37.05 26.02
CA LYS A 18 -0.89 -37.29 26.84
C LYS A 18 -0.78 -36.58 28.19
N THR A 19 0.38 -36.67 28.83
CA THR A 19 0.68 -35.96 30.08
C THR A 19 0.74 -34.45 29.84
N ALA A 20 1.31 -33.98 28.72
CA ALA A 20 1.30 -32.56 28.34
C ALA A 20 -0.13 -32.00 28.16
N ALA A 21 -1.00 -32.73 27.46
CA ALA A 21 -2.40 -32.33 27.29
C ALA A 21 -3.16 -32.27 28.63
N GLY A 22 -2.89 -33.22 29.55
CA GLY A 22 -3.48 -33.23 30.89
C GLY A 22 -3.07 -32.04 31.77
N LEU A 23 -1.88 -31.47 31.54
CA LEU A 23 -1.36 -30.32 32.30
C LEU A 23 -1.80 -28.96 31.74
N ALA A 24 -2.28 -28.90 30.50
CA ALA A 24 -2.64 -27.65 29.82
C ALA A 24 -3.65 -26.80 30.61
N SER A 25 -4.66 -27.42 31.23
CA SER A 25 -5.66 -26.71 32.04
C SER A 25 -5.03 -26.08 33.30
N GLY A 26 -4.11 -26.79 33.97
CA GLY A 26 -3.41 -26.29 35.15
C GLY A 26 -2.44 -25.16 34.82
N LEU A 27 -1.71 -25.30 33.71
CA LEU A 27 -0.83 -24.26 33.18
C LEU A 27 -1.59 -22.98 32.81
N ASN A 28 -2.73 -23.11 32.11
CA ASN A 28 -3.57 -21.96 31.78
C ASN A 28 -4.09 -21.23 33.02
N LYS A 29 -4.45 -21.95 34.09
CA LYS A 29 -4.85 -21.32 35.37
C LYS A 29 -3.69 -20.56 36.03
N HIS A 30 -2.47 -21.10 35.98
CA HIS A 30 -1.28 -20.41 36.48
C HIS A 30 -0.95 -19.16 35.67
N LEU A 31 -1.01 -19.24 34.33
CA LEU A 31 -0.81 -18.09 33.46
C LEU A 31 -1.86 -17.00 33.72
N GLU A 32 -3.12 -17.37 33.90
CA GLU A 32 -4.19 -16.42 34.25
C GLU A 32 -3.94 -15.73 35.60
N ALA A 33 -3.45 -16.48 36.59
CA ALA A 33 -3.09 -15.93 37.91
C ALA A 33 -1.91 -14.94 37.81
N ILE A 34 -0.85 -15.29 37.07
CA ILE A 34 0.29 -14.39 36.83
C ILE A 34 -0.18 -13.13 36.11
N ARG A 35 -1.05 -13.26 35.10
CA ARG A 35 -1.65 -12.12 34.39
C ARG A 35 -2.42 -11.20 35.34
N SER A 36 -3.23 -11.77 36.24
CA SER A 36 -3.97 -10.99 37.24
C SER A 36 -3.03 -10.26 38.21
N ILE A 37 -1.89 -10.86 38.57
CA ILE A 37 -0.89 -10.23 39.46
C ILE A 37 -0.22 -9.05 38.73
N LEU A 38 0.22 -9.26 37.48
CA LEU A 38 0.86 -8.23 36.67
C LEU A 38 -0.09 -7.06 36.35
N ALA A 39 -1.38 -7.34 36.10
CA ALA A 39 -2.38 -6.30 35.89
C ALA A 39 -2.62 -5.41 37.13
N ARG A 40 -2.51 -5.99 38.34
CA ARG A 40 -2.66 -5.26 39.61
C ARG A 40 -1.41 -4.47 39.99
N ASN A 41 -0.23 -4.88 39.54
CA ASN A 41 1.06 -4.24 39.86
C ASN A 41 1.77 -3.70 38.62
N LYS A 42 1.43 -2.46 38.24
CA LYS A 42 2.00 -1.77 37.07
C LYS A 42 3.53 -1.57 37.13
N SER A 43 4.12 -1.44 38.33
CA SER A 43 5.58 -1.33 38.50
C SER A 43 6.27 -2.64 38.13
N LEU A 44 5.78 -3.76 38.67
CA LEU A 44 6.28 -5.10 38.37
C LEU A 44 6.10 -5.45 36.89
N ALA A 45 4.95 -5.11 36.31
CA ALA A 45 4.72 -5.33 34.88
C ALA A 45 5.72 -4.60 33.97
N LYS A 46 6.19 -3.40 34.36
CA LYS A 46 7.21 -2.65 33.62
C LYS A 46 8.62 -3.25 33.76
N GLU A 47 8.94 -3.80 34.92
CA GLU A 47 10.26 -4.37 35.21
C GLU A 47 10.46 -5.75 34.57
N VAL A 48 9.45 -6.63 34.66
CA VAL A 48 9.60 -8.05 34.26
C VAL A 48 9.52 -8.24 32.73
N ARG A 49 9.01 -7.25 31.98
CA ARG A 49 8.82 -7.29 30.50
C ARG A 49 8.14 -8.56 29.98
N TYR A 50 7.39 -9.25 30.83
CA TYR A 50 6.75 -10.53 30.54
C TYR A 50 5.27 -10.29 30.26
N GLN A 51 4.79 -10.72 29.08
CA GLN A 51 3.42 -10.52 28.64
C GLN A 51 2.75 -11.88 28.42
N ILE A 52 1.66 -12.14 29.16
CA ILE A 52 0.81 -13.31 28.95
C ILE A 52 -0.35 -12.89 28.05
N ILE A 53 -0.33 -13.35 26.81
CA ILE A 53 -1.39 -13.15 25.83
C ILE A 53 -2.30 -14.37 25.88
N PRO A 54 -3.57 -14.25 26.36
CA PRO A 54 -4.49 -15.38 26.29
C PRO A 54 -4.74 -15.73 24.83
N SER A 55 -4.70 -17.03 24.51
CA SER A 55 -5.21 -17.53 23.23
C SER A 55 -6.67 -17.07 23.10
N ASN A 56 -6.91 -16.08 22.25
CA ASN A 56 -8.25 -15.59 21.99
C ASN A 56 -9.03 -16.76 21.37
N GLN A 57 -10.10 -17.22 22.03
CA GLN A 57 -10.95 -18.31 21.51
C GLN A 57 -11.46 -18.02 20.08
N ARG A 58 -11.47 -16.75 19.67
CA ARG A 58 -11.82 -16.35 18.30
C ARG A 58 -10.65 -16.44 17.31
N THR A 59 -9.41 -16.25 17.75
CA THR A 59 -8.22 -16.59 16.94
C THR A 59 -8.11 -18.10 16.76
N ALA A 60 -8.51 -18.90 17.75
CA ALA A 60 -8.56 -20.36 17.61
C ALA A 60 -9.42 -20.82 16.42
N LYS A 61 -10.44 -20.04 16.01
CA LYS A 61 -11.18 -20.33 14.78
C LYS A 61 -10.33 -20.17 13.53
N ILE A 62 -9.51 -19.11 13.46
CA ILE A 62 -8.56 -18.89 12.37
C ILE A 62 -7.59 -20.07 12.30
N LEU A 63 -7.00 -20.45 13.44
CA LEU A 63 -6.05 -21.57 13.52
C LEU A 63 -6.69 -22.93 13.23
N SER A 64 -8.01 -23.06 13.38
CA SER A 64 -8.74 -24.30 13.03
C SER A 64 -9.03 -24.46 11.54
N LEU A 65 -8.75 -23.46 10.72
CA LEU A 65 -8.91 -23.57 9.26
C LEU A 65 -7.76 -24.36 8.66
N HIS A 66 -8.07 -25.21 7.69
CA HIS A 66 -7.09 -26.06 7.01
C HIS A 66 -6.93 -25.72 5.52
N SER A 67 -7.86 -24.95 4.93
CA SER A 67 -7.85 -24.61 3.50
C SER A 67 -8.70 -23.37 3.22
N ILE A 68 -8.42 -22.71 2.09
CA ILE A 68 -9.22 -21.62 1.51
C ILE A 68 -9.74 -22.07 0.13
N ASP A 69 -11.01 -21.82 -0.18
CA ASP A 69 -11.59 -22.11 -1.50
C ASP A 69 -11.20 -21.02 -2.52
N LEU A 70 -9.97 -21.12 -3.04
CA LEU A 70 -9.43 -20.18 -4.01
C LEU A 70 -10.13 -20.26 -5.38
N LEU A 71 -10.68 -21.41 -5.75
CA LEU A 71 -11.38 -21.60 -7.03
C LEU A 71 -12.60 -20.69 -7.16
N LYS A 72 -13.33 -20.46 -6.05
CA LYS A 72 -14.44 -19.51 -6.05
C LYS A 72 -13.98 -18.07 -6.27
N ILE A 73 -12.85 -17.70 -5.66
CA ILE A 73 -12.25 -16.36 -5.81
C ILE A 73 -11.76 -16.14 -7.24
N GLU A 74 -11.10 -17.13 -7.84
CA GLU A 74 -10.66 -17.08 -9.23
C GLU A 74 -11.82 -16.94 -10.20
N ARG A 75 -12.91 -17.69 -9.98
CA ARG A 75 -14.13 -17.56 -10.80
C ARG A 75 -14.71 -16.16 -10.69
N LEU A 76 -14.84 -15.63 -9.47
CA LEU A 76 -15.34 -14.27 -9.27
C LEU A 76 -14.44 -13.24 -9.95
N HIS A 77 -13.13 -13.35 -9.78
CA HIS A 77 -12.16 -12.48 -10.44
C HIS A 77 -12.29 -12.58 -11.97
N SER A 78 -12.43 -13.78 -12.54
CA SER A 78 -12.59 -13.97 -13.98
C SER A 78 -13.85 -13.30 -14.55
N VAL A 79 -14.92 -13.21 -13.77
CA VAL A 79 -16.18 -12.56 -14.16
C VAL A 79 -16.04 -11.04 -14.12
N PHE A 80 -15.35 -10.48 -13.12
CA PHE A 80 -15.35 -9.04 -12.87
C PHE A 80 -14.04 -8.32 -13.20
N LYS A 81 -12.96 -9.02 -13.58
CA LYS A 81 -11.64 -8.43 -13.86
C LYS A 81 -11.69 -7.25 -14.83
N ASP A 82 -12.62 -7.28 -15.79
CA ASP A 82 -12.81 -6.25 -16.80
C ASP A 82 -14.09 -5.43 -16.58
N ASP A 83 -14.91 -5.79 -15.58
CA ASP A 83 -16.18 -5.13 -15.25
C ASP A 83 -16.24 -4.73 -13.77
N VAL A 84 -15.47 -3.68 -13.44
CA VAL A 84 -15.44 -3.06 -12.11
C VAL A 84 -16.82 -2.54 -11.70
N LYS A 85 -17.62 -2.04 -12.64
CA LYS A 85 -18.97 -1.53 -12.34
C LYS A 85 -19.93 -2.67 -12.00
N GLY A 86 -19.88 -3.77 -12.75
CA GLY A 86 -20.68 -4.97 -12.49
C GLY A 86 -20.42 -5.59 -11.12
N PHE A 87 -19.18 -5.52 -10.61
CA PHE A 87 -18.87 -5.96 -9.24
C PHE A 87 -19.71 -5.22 -8.19
N TRP A 88 -20.04 -3.95 -8.41
CA TRP A 88 -20.84 -3.18 -7.44
C TRP A 88 -22.36 -3.38 -7.57
N VAL A 89 -22.82 -4.18 -8.54
CA VAL A 89 -24.24 -4.50 -8.71
C VAL A 89 -24.66 -5.63 -7.78
N ALA A 90 -25.81 -5.46 -7.10
CA ALA A 90 -26.37 -6.45 -6.17
C ALA A 90 -26.55 -7.82 -6.84
N SER A 91 -25.97 -8.87 -6.24
CA SER A 91 -26.13 -10.26 -6.67
C SER A 91 -26.80 -11.08 -5.59
N GLY A 92 -27.43 -12.20 -5.98
CA GLY A 92 -27.93 -13.20 -5.03
C GLY A 92 -26.82 -14.08 -4.40
N ASP A 93 -25.58 -13.99 -4.90
CA ASP A 93 -24.45 -14.75 -4.39
C ASP A 93 -23.92 -14.18 -3.06
N ALA A 94 -23.94 -15.00 -2.01
CA ALA A 94 -23.49 -14.64 -0.67
C ALA A 94 -21.97 -14.36 -0.60
N LEU A 95 -21.17 -15.08 -1.42
CA LEU A 95 -19.73 -14.85 -1.53
C LEU A 95 -19.47 -13.42 -2.01
N HIS A 96 -20.04 -13.08 -3.16
CA HIS A 96 -19.89 -11.75 -3.75
C HIS A 96 -20.37 -10.64 -2.79
N GLN A 97 -21.50 -10.84 -2.09
CA GLN A 97 -22.01 -9.87 -1.12
C GLN A 97 -21.02 -9.60 0.03
N GLU A 98 -20.42 -10.63 0.61
CA GLU A 98 -19.46 -10.47 1.71
C GLU A 98 -18.16 -9.79 1.23
N LEU A 99 -17.67 -10.16 0.05
CA LEU A 99 -16.48 -9.53 -0.53
C LEU A 99 -16.71 -8.04 -0.83
N ARG A 100 -17.86 -7.71 -1.42
CA ARG A 100 -18.28 -6.32 -1.61
C ARG A 100 -18.35 -5.56 -0.30
N ARG A 101 -18.87 -6.16 0.77
CA ARG A 101 -18.94 -5.55 2.10
C ARG A 101 -17.54 -5.21 2.63
N ARG A 102 -16.57 -6.12 2.49
CA ARG A 102 -15.19 -5.88 2.95
C ARG A 102 -14.56 -4.69 2.22
N ILE A 103 -14.69 -4.65 0.89
CA ILE A 103 -14.16 -3.53 0.09
C ILE A 103 -14.93 -2.24 0.37
N ALA A 104 -16.25 -2.29 0.56
CA ALA A 104 -17.04 -1.14 0.97
C ALA A 104 -16.56 -0.54 2.30
N CYS A 105 -16.17 -1.36 3.29
CA CYS A 105 -15.60 -0.85 4.53
C CYS A 105 -14.30 -0.08 4.27
N ILE A 106 -13.43 -0.62 3.41
CA ILE A 106 -12.17 0.03 3.01
C ILE A 106 -12.43 1.36 2.31
N THR A 107 -13.34 1.41 1.33
CA THR A 107 -13.64 2.64 0.60
C THR A 107 -14.27 3.70 1.50
N ILE A 108 -15.15 3.32 2.43
CA ILE A 108 -15.73 4.24 3.42
C ILE A 108 -14.64 4.83 4.33
N PHE A 109 -13.71 4.01 4.79
CA PHE A 109 -12.59 4.49 5.59
C PHE A 109 -11.70 5.46 4.78
N LEU A 110 -11.34 5.10 3.55
CA LEU A 110 -10.50 5.94 2.69
C LEU A 110 -11.19 7.26 2.32
N ARG A 111 -12.50 7.25 2.00
CA ARG A 111 -13.27 8.49 1.78
C ARG A 111 -13.24 9.39 3.00
N SER A 112 -13.37 8.82 4.20
CA SER A 112 -13.26 9.60 5.44
C SER A 112 -11.87 10.19 5.70
N LYS A 113 -10.83 9.76 4.98
CA LYS A 113 -9.49 10.36 5.02
C LYS A 113 -9.30 11.50 4.03
N VAL A 114 -10.18 11.58 3.03
CA VAL A 114 -10.22 12.71 2.08
C VAL A 114 -11.05 13.84 2.67
N ASP A 115 -12.22 13.49 3.19
CA ASP A 115 -13.16 14.41 3.80
C ASP A 115 -13.89 13.69 4.94
N ASP A 116 -13.75 14.18 6.16
CA ASP A 116 -14.30 13.56 7.38
C ASP A 116 -15.83 13.45 7.32
N ASP A 117 -16.48 14.38 6.61
CA ASP A 117 -17.93 14.46 6.40
C ASP A 117 -18.39 13.69 5.17
N ALA A 118 -17.47 13.16 4.35
CA ALA A 118 -17.82 12.38 3.17
C ALA A 118 -18.61 11.13 3.57
N TRP A 119 -19.80 11.02 2.98
CA TRP A 119 -20.62 9.81 3.03
C TRP A 119 -20.07 8.74 2.08
N ALA A 120 -20.63 7.54 2.16
CA ALA A 120 -20.37 6.47 1.20
C ALA A 120 -20.82 6.88 -0.22
N SER A 121 -20.13 6.35 -1.24
CA SER A 121 -20.57 6.48 -2.63
C SER A 121 -21.96 5.89 -2.84
N TYR A 122 -22.62 6.28 -3.94
CA TYR A 122 -23.96 5.78 -4.28
C TYR A 122 -24.05 4.25 -4.31
N ASP A 123 -23.08 3.59 -4.95
CA ASP A 123 -23.04 2.13 -5.08
C ASP A 123 -22.84 1.40 -3.74
N VAL A 124 -22.18 2.08 -2.78
CA VAL A 124 -21.90 1.54 -1.45
C VAL A 124 -23.01 1.89 -0.45
N ALA A 125 -23.71 3.01 -0.62
CA ALA A 125 -24.73 3.49 0.31
C ALA A 125 -25.82 2.43 0.56
N ASN A 126 -26.23 1.70 -0.48
CA ASN A 126 -27.22 0.64 -0.37
C ASN A 126 -26.71 -0.60 0.41
N LEU A 127 -25.42 -0.90 0.36
CA LEU A 127 -24.81 -2.03 1.08
C LEU A 127 -24.76 -1.82 2.59
N ILE A 128 -24.83 -0.57 3.05
CA ILE A 128 -24.56 -0.19 4.44
C ILE A 128 -25.80 0.34 5.17
N GLN A 129 -26.98 0.22 4.56
CA GLN A 129 -28.24 0.63 5.20
C GLN A 129 -28.40 -0.05 6.57
N GLY A 130 -28.69 0.75 7.60
CA GLY A 130 -28.85 0.29 8.98
C GLY A 130 -27.56 -0.03 9.73
N ARG A 131 -26.38 0.30 9.19
CA ARG A 131 -25.08 0.13 9.85
C ARG A 131 -24.54 1.46 10.37
N THR A 132 -23.74 1.40 11.43
CA THR A 132 -23.06 2.58 11.99
C THR A 132 -21.78 2.88 11.22
N LEU A 133 -21.67 4.09 10.65
CA LEU A 133 -20.50 4.49 9.85
C LEU A 133 -19.17 4.38 10.59
N SER A 134 -19.12 4.74 11.87
CA SER A 134 -17.88 4.64 12.66
C SER A 134 -17.37 3.20 12.78
N GLU A 135 -18.26 2.23 12.90
CA GLU A 135 -17.90 0.81 12.90
C GLU A 135 -17.36 0.35 11.54
N LEU A 136 -17.94 0.85 10.45
CA LEU A 136 -17.49 0.55 9.08
C LEU A 136 -16.13 1.19 8.78
N ARG A 137 -15.91 2.43 9.21
CA ARG A 137 -14.60 3.11 9.11
C ARG A 137 -13.53 2.33 9.89
N TYR A 138 -13.86 1.88 11.11
CA TYR A 138 -12.96 1.05 11.90
C TYR A 138 -12.64 -0.29 11.21
N ALA A 139 -13.65 -0.98 10.69
CA ALA A 139 -13.49 -2.20 9.92
C ALA A 139 -12.61 -2.00 8.67
N GLY A 140 -12.82 -0.91 7.92
CA GLY A 140 -12.01 -0.57 6.75
C GLY A 140 -10.53 -0.39 7.08
N SER A 141 -10.23 0.41 8.11
CA SER A 141 -8.86 0.57 8.61
C SER A 141 -8.24 -0.77 9.03
N LYS A 142 -9.04 -1.63 9.66
CA LYS A 142 -8.60 -2.95 10.11
C LYS A 142 -8.29 -3.88 8.93
N TYR A 143 -9.13 -3.90 7.89
CA TYR A 143 -8.88 -4.67 6.68
C TYR A 143 -7.61 -4.23 5.97
N ILE A 144 -7.36 -2.92 5.78
CA ILE A 144 -6.10 -2.44 5.18
C ILE A 144 -4.89 -2.96 5.95
N LYS A 145 -4.91 -2.90 7.29
CA LYS A 145 -3.81 -3.40 8.14
C LYS A 145 -3.61 -4.91 8.01
N ILE A 146 -4.70 -5.68 7.99
CA ILE A 146 -4.67 -7.12 7.74
C ILE A 146 -4.05 -7.39 6.37
N ALA A 147 -4.46 -6.66 5.35
CA ALA A 147 -4.03 -6.90 3.98
C ALA A 147 -2.53 -6.62 3.80
N ARG A 148 -2.03 -5.51 4.38
CA ARG A 148 -0.60 -5.19 4.43
C ARG A 148 0.22 -6.27 5.14
N ARG A 149 -0.30 -6.82 6.24
CA ARG A 149 0.32 -7.97 6.95
C ARG A 149 0.35 -9.24 6.10
N LEU A 150 -0.62 -9.43 5.23
CA LEU A 150 -0.75 -10.59 4.33
C LEU A 150 -0.10 -10.37 2.94
N GLY A 151 0.67 -9.30 2.77
CA GLY A 151 1.44 -9.06 1.54
C GLY A 151 0.75 -8.22 0.47
N GLY A 152 -0.44 -7.67 0.71
CA GLY A 152 -1.09 -6.74 -0.21
C GLY A 152 -2.61 -6.66 -0.06
N ILE A 153 -3.20 -5.58 -0.61
CA ILE A 153 -4.64 -5.30 -0.54
C ILE A 153 -5.52 -6.37 -1.21
N GLY A 154 -4.96 -7.13 -2.17
CA GLY A 154 -5.61 -8.25 -2.84
C GLY A 154 -6.04 -9.38 -1.89
N SER A 155 -5.36 -9.51 -0.74
CA SER A 155 -5.65 -10.57 0.23
C SER A 155 -7.02 -10.50 0.88
N ILE A 156 -7.67 -9.34 0.83
CA ILE A 156 -9.05 -9.17 1.31
C ILE A 156 -10.05 -10.07 0.58
N LEU A 157 -9.76 -10.42 -0.68
CA LEU A 157 -10.62 -11.28 -1.49
C LEU A 157 -10.51 -12.76 -1.11
N TRP A 158 -9.33 -13.23 -0.71
CA TRP A 158 -9.12 -14.63 -0.31
C TRP A 158 -9.07 -14.85 1.20
N LEU A 159 -9.18 -13.79 2.01
CA LEU A 159 -9.33 -13.91 3.46
C LEU A 159 -10.51 -14.85 3.79
N PRO A 160 -10.32 -15.89 4.64
CA PRO A 160 -11.32 -16.94 4.83
C PRO A 160 -12.72 -16.40 5.17
N LEU A 161 -13.75 -17.02 4.59
CA LEU A 161 -15.14 -16.57 4.73
C LEU A 161 -15.90 -17.35 5.80
N GLU A 162 -15.40 -18.53 6.13
CA GLU A 162 -15.84 -19.38 7.24
C GLU A 162 -15.63 -18.68 8.60
N ILE A 163 -14.72 -17.72 8.64
CA ILE A 163 -14.47 -16.88 9.81
C ILE A 163 -15.44 -15.70 9.80
N PRO A 164 -16.24 -15.52 10.86
CA PRO A 164 -17.15 -14.38 10.94
C PRO A 164 -16.40 -13.05 10.79
N ALA A 165 -16.93 -12.13 9.99
CA ALA A 165 -16.34 -10.81 9.74
C ALA A 165 -15.93 -10.07 11.03
N SER A 166 -16.75 -10.17 12.08
CA SER A 166 -16.44 -9.59 13.39
C SER A 166 -15.08 -10.03 13.97
N THR A 167 -14.61 -11.25 13.66
CA THR A 167 -13.30 -11.77 14.08
C THR A 167 -12.19 -10.90 13.52
N TYR A 168 -12.19 -10.65 12.21
CA TYR A 168 -11.22 -9.78 11.56
C TYR A 168 -11.37 -8.33 12.01
N GLU A 169 -12.60 -7.86 12.08
CA GLU A 169 -12.90 -6.44 12.32
C GLU A 169 -12.64 -6.02 13.75
N ARG A 170 -12.84 -6.89 14.75
CA ARG A 170 -12.80 -6.51 16.18
C ARG A 170 -11.84 -7.32 17.03
N TYR A 171 -11.53 -8.57 16.68
CA TYR A 171 -10.88 -9.51 17.61
C TYR A 171 -9.48 -9.94 17.20
N LEU A 172 -9.16 -9.97 15.90
CA LEU A 172 -7.83 -10.29 15.42
C LEU A 172 -6.89 -9.16 15.83
N ASN A 173 -5.90 -9.47 16.68
CA ASN A 173 -4.88 -8.51 17.04
C ASN A 173 -3.87 -8.40 15.90
N MET A 174 -3.36 -7.19 15.62
CA MET A 174 -2.34 -7.03 14.57
C MET A 174 -1.01 -7.65 14.95
N ASP A 175 -0.75 -7.84 16.25
CA ASP A 175 0.48 -8.48 16.75
C ASP A 175 0.37 -10.01 16.85
N ASP A 176 -0.74 -10.60 16.42
CA ASP A 176 -1.00 -12.04 16.47
C ASP A 176 -0.28 -12.77 15.33
N ALA A 177 1.05 -12.89 15.43
CA ALA A 177 1.91 -13.45 14.38
C ALA A 177 1.47 -14.87 13.99
N GLU A 178 1.13 -15.72 14.95
CA GLU A 178 0.67 -17.09 14.70
C GLU A 178 -0.57 -17.12 13.78
N ALA A 179 -1.54 -16.25 14.02
CA ALA A 179 -2.73 -16.16 13.19
C ALA A 179 -2.42 -15.69 11.77
N PHE A 180 -1.53 -14.70 11.64
CA PHE A 180 -1.13 -14.18 10.32
C PHE A 180 -0.30 -15.17 9.53
N ASP A 181 0.69 -15.81 10.16
CA ASP A 181 1.51 -16.85 9.55
C ASP A 181 0.62 -18.02 9.08
N HIS A 182 -0.37 -18.40 9.89
CA HIS A 182 -1.33 -19.43 9.51
C HIS A 182 -2.18 -19.02 8.30
N ILE A 183 -2.77 -17.82 8.30
CA ILE A 183 -3.55 -17.32 7.16
C ILE A 183 -2.69 -17.20 5.90
N GLN A 184 -1.45 -16.73 6.03
CA GLN A 184 -0.52 -16.59 4.92
C GLN A 184 -0.15 -17.96 4.33
N ASN A 185 0.08 -18.97 5.17
CA ASN A 185 0.32 -20.35 4.74
C ASN A 185 -0.90 -20.94 4.01
N LEU A 186 -2.11 -20.67 4.49
CA LEU A 186 -3.34 -21.09 3.80
C LEU A 186 -3.53 -20.41 2.43
N GLY A 187 -3.02 -19.18 2.29
CA GLY A 187 -3.12 -18.36 1.09
C GLY A 187 -1.87 -18.38 0.20
N SER A 188 -0.93 -19.31 0.40
CA SER A 188 0.36 -19.34 -0.33
C SER A 188 0.18 -19.45 -1.85
N ASP A 189 -0.88 -20.13 -2.27
CA ASP A 189 -1.21 -20.37 -3.68
C ASP A 189 -2.24 -19.35 -4.22
N ALA A 190 -2.57 -18.32 -3.44
CA ALA A 190 -3.56 -17.33 -3.85
C ALA A 190 -3.01 -16.47 -5.00
N PRO A 191 -3.83 -16.18 -6.03
CA PRO A 191 -3.42 -15.30 -7.11
C PRO A 191 -3.17 -13.86 -6.61
N ASP A 192 -2.30 -13.13 -7.32
CA ASP A 192 -2.14 -11.69 -7.07
C ASP A 192 -3.39 -10.95 -7.57
N LEU A 193 -4.20 -10.51 -6.61
CA LEU A 193 -5.44 -9.76 -6.85
C LEU A 193 -5.31 -8.27 -6.51
N ASN A 194 -4.09 -7.77 -6.23
CA ASN A 194 -3.86 -6.40 -5.79
C ASN A 194 -4.43 -5.39 -6.79
N LEU A 195 -4.07 -5.52 -8.07
CA LEU A 195 -4.53 -4.59 -9.11
C LEU A 195 -6.05 -4.56 -9.21
N PHE A 196 -6.69 -5.72 -9.16
CA PHE A 196 -8.14 -5.81 -9.26
C PHE A 196 -8.81 -5.09 -8.07
N VAL A 197 -8.36 -5.34 -6.84
CA VAL A 197 -8.89 -4.66 -5.65
C VAL A 197 -8.59 -3.16 -5.67
N GLN A 198 -7.40 -2.74 -6.10
CA GLN A 198 -7.03 -1.33 -6.27
C GLN A 198 -7.97 -0.63 -7.27
N ARG A 199 -8.32 -1.26 -8.39
CA ARG A 199 -9.28 -0.73 -9.37
C ARG A 199 -10.69 -0.62 -8.78
N LEU A 200 -11.15 -1.63 -8.02
CA LEU A 200 -12.43 -1.59 -7.32
C LEU A 200 -12.51 -0.43 -6.32
N ILE A 201 -11.44 -0.24 -5.52
CA ILE A 201 -11.34 0.85 -4.55
C ILE A 201 -11.35 2.19 -5.27
N THR A 202 -10.47 2.37 -6.26
CA THR A 202 -10.31 3.63 -7.00
C THR A 202 -11.63 4.07 -7.63
N ALA A 203 -12.37 3.15 -8.25
CA ALA A 203 -13.68 3.44 -8.85
C ALA A 203 -14.73 3.98 -7.85
N GLN A 204 -14.60 3.68 -6.56
CA GLN A 204 -15.50 4.18 -5.51
C GLN A 204 -15.00 5.46 -4.83
N LEU A 205 -13.70 5.77 -5.00
CA LEU A 205 -13.09 7.00 -4.53
C LEU A 205 -13.12 8.12 -5.58
N ASP A 206 -13.22 7.77 -6.85
CA ASP A 206 -13.33 8.71 -7.96
C ASP A 206 -14.73 9.33 -8.01
N ASP A 207 -14.92 10.32 -7.14
CA ASP A 207 -16.18 11.03 -6.96
C ASP A 207 -15.99 12.52 -7.28
N PRO A 208 -16.58 13.03 -8.38
CA PRO A 208 -16.47 14.43 -8.75
C PRO A 208 -17.25 15.36 -7.82
N SER A 209 -18.15 14.84 -6.97
CA SER A 209 -18.89 15.65 -6.00
C SER A 209 -18.06 16.06 -4.79
N LEU A 210 -16.93 15.40 -4.53
CA LEU A 210 -16.03 15.74 -3.44
C LEU A 210 -15.11 16.91 -3.83
N VAL A 211 -14.89 17.84 -2.90
CA VAL A 211 -14.00 18.99 -3.11
C VAL A 211 -12.56 18.53 -3.35
N LEU A 212 -12.05 17.66 -2.47
CA LEU A 212 -10.70 17.12 -2.57
C LEU A 212 -10.69 15.83 -3.39
N SER A 213 -9.61 15.62 -4.15
CA SER A 213 -9.40 14.39 -4.89
C SER A 213 -8.94 13.25 -3.98
N HIS A 214 -9.33 12.01 -4.29
CA HIS A 214 -8.81 10.82 -3.64
C HIS A 214 -7.30 10.65 -3.80
N ARG A 215 -6.70 11.33 -4.77
CA ARG A 215 -5.25 11.36 -5.02
C ARG A 215 -4.46 11.92 -3.83
N ASN A 216 -5.09 12.68 -2.93
CA ASN A 216 -4.50 13.10 -1.65
C ASN A 216 -4.17 11.93 -0.71
N LEU A 217 -4.71 10.74 -0.95
CA LEU A 217 -4.44 9.54 -0.15
C LEU A 217 -3.18 8.79 -0.59
N LEU A 218 -2.62 9.10 -1.76
CA LEU A 218 -1.62 8.25 -2.42
C LEU A 218 -0.29 8.14 -1.65
N LEU A 219 0.02 9.09 -0.77
CA LEU A 219 1.22 9.02 0.06
C LEU A 219 1.11 7.94 1.15
N GLU A 220 -0.03 7.87 1.84
CA GLU A 220 -0.23 6.94 2.98
C GLU A 220 -0.90 5.61 2.54
N TYR A 221 -1.70 5.66 1.48
CA TYR A 221 -2.55 4.56 1.00
C TYR A 221 -2.32 4.24 -0.49
N GLY A 222 -1.15 4.56 -1.04
CA GLY A 222 -0.80 4.28 -2.42
C GLY A 222 -0.88 2.79 -2.79
N ASP A 223 -0.68 1.89 -1.83
CA ASP A 223 -0.85 0.44 -1.97
C ASP A 223 -2.32 0.00 -2.12
N CYS A 224 -3.28 0.87 -1.80
CA CYS A 224 -4.71 0.59 -1.89
C CYS A 224 -5.37 1.17 -3.15
N ILE A 225 -4.68 2.05 -3.89
CA ILE A 225 -5.21 2.80 -5.03
C ILE A 225 -4.49 2.34 -6.30
N SER A 226 -5.12 2.52 -7.46
CA SER A 226 -4.54 2.14 -8.75
C SER A 226 -3.18 2.80 -8.97
N PRO A 227 -2.14 2.05 -9.41
CA PRO A 227 -0.82 2.62 -9.72
C PRO A 227 -0.86 3.71 -10.79
N SER A 228 -1.85 3.66 -11.70
CA SER A 228 -2.03 4.68 -12.72
C SER A 228 -2.33 6.07 -12.12
N GLU A 229 -2.95 6.15 -10.94
CA GLU A 229 -3.18 7.43 -10.25
C GLU A 229 -1.87 8.04 -9.71
N GLN A 230 -0.95 7.19 -9.25
CA GLN A 230 0.40 7.62 -8.87
C GLN A 230 1.17 8.16 -10.07
N GLY A 231 1.01 7.51 -11.23
CA GLY A 231 1.58 7.97 -12.49
C GLY A 231 1.09 9.35 -12.90
N LEU A 232 -0.22 9.59 -12.84
CA LEU A 232 -0.79 10.91 -13.14
C LEU A 232 -0.25 12.01 -12.21
N LEU A 233 -0.15 11.73 -10.90
CA LEU A 233 0.42 12.70 -9.96
C LEU A 233 1.90 12.97 -10.21
N LEU A 234 2.67 11.94 -10.56
CA LEU A 234 4.07 12.10 -10.91
C LEU A 234 4.23 12.96 -12.18
N LEU A 235 3.42 12.71 -13.21
CA LEU A 235 3.44 13.52 -14.43
C LEU A 235 3.10 14.98 -14.11
N HIS A 236 2.06 15.21 -13.31
CA HIS A 236 1.67 16.55 -12.88
C HIS A 236 2.81 17.25 -12.11
N ALA A 237 3.43 16.55 -11.16
CA ALA A 237 4.54 17.08 -10.36
C ALA A 237 5.82 17.35 -11.17
N LEU A 238 6.00 16.67 -12.32
CA LEU A 238 7.07 16.95 -13.29
C LEU A 238 6.76 18.15 -14.20
N GLY A 239 5.64 18.84 -13.97
CA GLY A 239 5.22 20.02 -14.73
C GLY A 239 4.14 19.73 -15.77
N GLY A 240 3.70 18.47 -15.91
CA GLY A 240 2.56 18.08 -16.74
C GLY A 240 2.77 18.17 -18.25
N ASN A 241 3.93 18.61 -18.74
CA ASN A 241 4.16 18.90 -20.16
C ASN A 241 5.50 18.35 -20.63
N ASP A 242 5.49 17.69 -21.79
CA ASP A 242 6.65 17.19 -22.52
C ASP A 242 7.64 16.38 -21.66
N ILE A 243 7.09 15.48 -20.83
CA ILE A 243 7.88 14.66 -19.91
C ILE A 243 8.47 13.48 -20.69
N PRO A 244 9.82 13.35 -20.76
CA PRO A 244 10.43 12.28 -21.54
C PRO A 244 10.09 10.90 -20.97
N LEU A 245 9.68 9.96 -21.83
CA LEU A 245 9.42 8.58 -21.41
C LEU A 245 10.68 7.92 -20.81
N ASP A 246 11.86 8.25 -21.33
CA ASP A 246 13.13 7.74 -20.82
C ASP A 246 13.44 8.21 -19.39
N LEU A 247 12.95 9.39 -18.99
CA LEU A 247 13.04 9.86 -17.60
C LEU A 247 12.22 8.94 -16.68
N LEU A 248 11.01 8.56 -17.09
CA LEU A 248 10.16 7.66 -16.31
C LEU A 248 10.78 6.27 -16.21
N LYS A 249 11.31 5.75 -17.33
CA LYS A 249 11.96 4.43 -17.40
C LYS A 249 13.30 4.37 -16.67
N SER A 250 13.89 5.51 -16.30
CA SER A 250 15.17 5.56 -15.59
C SER A 250 15.19 4.72 -14.32
N ALA A 251 14.08 4.64 -13.59
CA ALA A 251 13.95 3.86 -12.35
C ALA A 251 14.16 2.35 -12.54
N LYS A 252 14.00 1.84 -13.77
CA LYS A 252 14.19 0.42 -14.13
C LYS A 252 15.66 -0.02 -14.05
N ILE A 253 16.59 0.91 -14.19
CA ILE A 253 18.02 0.62 -14.33
C ILE A 253 18.79 1.28 -13.18
N PRO A 254 19.74 0.58 -12.54
CA PRO A 254 20.63 1.21 -11.57
C PRO A 254 21.44 2.35 -12.19
N MET A 255 21.59 3.45 -11.46
CA MET A 255 22.30 4.65 -11.93
C MET A 255 23.70 4.72 -11.32
N ARG A 256 24.68 5.10 -12.12
CA ARG A 256 26.07 5.29 -11.65
C ARG A 256 26.23 6.68 -11.04
N ARG A 257 26.77 6.76 -9.84
CA ARG A 257 26.99 8.01 -9.10
C ARG A 257 28.32 8.03 -8.40
N TRP A 258 28.85 9.23 -8.22
CA TRP A 258 30.00 9.45 -7.35
C TRP A 258 29.56 9.39 -5.89
N THR A 259 30.30 8.66 -5.07
CA THR A 259 30.16 8.65 -3.61
C THR A 259 30.91 9.83 -2.99
N ASN A 260 30.73 10.04 -1.68
CA ASN A 260 31.43 11.10 -0.95
C ASN A 260 32.96 10.89 -0.95
N GLU A 261 33.38 9.63 -1.12
CA GLU A 261 34.77 9.19 -1.21
C GLU A 261 35.37 9.36 -2.60
N GLY A 262 34.57 9.82 -3.58
CA GLY A 262 35.00 10.00 -4.96
C GLY A 262 35.10 8.68 -5.73
N GLU A 263 34.39 7.63 -5.32
CA GLU A 263 34.27 6.38 -6.07
C GLU A 263 32.97 6.35 -6.87
N ILE A 264 32.92 5.59 -7.97
CA ILE A 264 31.66 5.42 -8.72
C ILE A 264 30.95 4.17 -8.21
N GLN A 265 29.77 4.35 -7.63
CA GLN A 265 28.88 3.27 -7.21
C GLN A 265 27.62 3.24 -8.08
N SER A 266 27.08 2.03 -8.26
CA SER A 266 25.76 1.83 -8.85
C SER A 266 24.70 1.85 -7.75
N ILE A 267 23.68 2.71 -7.88
CA ILE A 267 22.59 2.84 -6.92
C ILE A 267 21.26 2.47 -7.59
N THR A 268 20.44 1.65 -6.94
CA THR A 268 19.09 1.35 -7.42
C THR A 268 18.11 2.45 -7.03
N ALA A 269 16.92 2.50 -7.65
CA ALA A 269 15.87 3.41 -7.22
C ALA A 269 15.44 3.15 -5.75
N SER A 270 15.45 1.89 -5.31
CA SER A 270 15.15 1.55 -3.91
C SER A 270 16.20 2.13 -2.96
N ASP A 271 17.48 1.96 -3.27
CA ASP A 271 18.59 2.49 -2.45
C ASP A 271 18.61 4.02 -2.44
N PHE A 272 18.12 4.65 -3.51
CA PHE A 272 17.97 6.10 -3.61
C PHE A 272 16.76 6.63 -2.80
N GLY A 273 15.92 5.75 -2.27
CA GLY A 273 14.80 6.10 -1.40
C GLY A 273 13.48 6.38 -2.11
N PHE A 274 13.24 5.75 -3.27
CA PHE A 274 11.90 5.71 -3.86
C PHE A 274 10.99 4.73 -3.11
N ASN A 275 9.69 5.05 -3.09
CA ASN A 275 8.66 4.14 -2.61
C ASN A 275 8.54 2.94 -3.57
N ALA A 276 8.38 1.73 -3.01
CA ALA A 276 8.19 0.49 -3.76
C ALA A 276 7.08 0.56 -4.81
N GLU A 277 5.99 1.27 -4.54
CA GLU A 277 4.87 1.42 -5.49
C GLU A 277 5.27 2.26 -6.72
N ILE A 278 6.02 3.34 -6.53
CA ILE A 278 6.57 4.15 -7.61
C ILE A 278 7.58 3.35 -8.42
N ILE A 279 8.46 2.59 -7.76
CA ILE A 279 9.42 1.72 -8.44
C ILE A 279 8.67 0.69 -9.30
N ARG A 280 7.63 0.05 -8.75
CA ARG A 280 6.82 -0.94 -9.44
C ARG A 280 6.11 -0.35 -10.67
N LEU A 281 5.58 0.87 -10.56
CA LEU A 281 4.99 1.60 -11.67
C LEU A 281 6.03 1.89 -12.76
N LEU A 282 7.15 2.53 -12.40
CA LEU A 282 8.14 3.03 -13.35
C LEU A 282 9.01 1.93 -13.98
N SER A 283 9.16 0.79 -13.30
CA SER A 283 9.97 -0.33 -13.79
C SER A 283 9.20 -1.30 -14.69
N SER A 284 7.87 -1.16 -14.77
CA SER A 284 7.00 -2.04 -15.57
C SER A 284 6.54 -1.36 -16.84
N ASP A 285 6.98 -1.88 -17.99
CA ASP A 285 6.53 -1.38 -19.30
C ASP A 285 5.00 -1.57 -19.46
N GLU A 286 4.43 -2.65 -18.92
CA GLU A 286 2.97 -2.87 -18.93
C GLU A 286 2.20 -1.79 -18.17
N ARG A 287 2.72 -1.37 -16.99
CA ARG A 287 2.09 -0.32 -16.18
C ARG A 287 2.21 1.06 -16.80
N LEU A 288 3.36 1.32 -17.41
CA LEU A 288 3.58 2.55 -18.18
C LEU A 288 2.65 2.59 -19.40
N GLU A 289 2.45 1.47 -20.08
CA GLU A 289 1.49 1.38 -21.18
C GLU A 289 0.04 1.60 -20.69
N GLU A 290 -0.36 1.00 -19.56
CA GLU A 290 -1.68 1.29 -18.96
C GLU A 290 -1.86 2.78 -18.64
N LEU A 291 -0.79 3.48 -18.25
CA LEU A 291 -0.80 4.91 -18.00
C LEU A 291 -0.88 5.73 -19.29
N SER A 292 -0.18 5.32 -20.36
CA SER A 292 -0.21 6.03 -21.65
C SER A 292 -1.58 5.96 -22.32
N GLN A 293 -2.34 4.88 -22.09
CA GLN A 293 -3.69 4.69 -22.63
C GLN A 293 -4.77 5.48 -21.87
N ARG A 294 -4.41 6.23 -20.83
CA ARG A 294 -5.35 7.06 -20.08
C ARG A 294 -5.80 8.26 -20.90
N PRO A 295 -7.09 8.63 -20.85
CA PRO A 295 -7.60 9.80 -21.59
C PRO A 295 -6.96 11.12 -21.14
N GLU A 296 -6.43 11.17 -19.92
CA GLU A 296 -5.75 12.35 -19.38
C GLU A 296 -4.34 12.54 -19.94
N VAL A 297 -3.74 11.52 -20.55
CA VAL A 297 -2.35 11.51 -21.01
C VAL A 297 -2.30 11.59 -22.54
N THR A 298 -1.48 12.50 -23.06
CA THR A 298 -1.19 12.61 -24.49
C THR A 298 0.27 12.23 -24.74
N GLN A 299 0.51 11.52 -25.84
CA GLN A 299 1.84 11.12 -26.26
C GLN A 299 2.18 11.78 -27.60
N GLN A 300 3.39 12.34 -27.67
CA GLN A 300 3.93 12.89 -28.90
C GLN A 300 5.42 12.61 -29.04
N ALA A 301 5.93 12.67 -30.27
CA ALA A 301 7.35 12.63 -30.56
C ALA A 301 7.83 14.06 -30.85
N LEU A 302 8.90 14.48 -30.17
CA LEU A 302 9.59 15.74 -30.46
C LEU A 302 10.37 15.66 -31.78
N GLU A 303 10.90 16.80 -32.24
CA GLU A 303 11.65 16.89 -33.51
C GLU A 303 12.87 15.97 -33.57
N ASP A 304 13.49 15.68 -32.42
CA ASP A 304 14.63 14.78 -32.28
C ASP A 304 14.23 13.29 -32.17
N GLY A 305 12.93 12.99 -32.21
CA GLY A 305 12.36 11.66 -32.05
C GLY A 305 12.12 11.24 -30.60
N THR A 306 12.42 12.09 -29.62
CA THR A 306 12.16 11.79 -28.20
C THR A 306 10.66 11.68 -27.95
N ILE A 307 10.24 10.54 -27.39
CA ILE A 307 8.85 10.33 -26.99
C ILE A 307 8.61 11.04 -25.65
N VAL A 308 7.63 11.93 -25.64
CA VAL A 308 7.22 12.68 -24.46
C VAL A 308 5.75 12.48 -24.15
N TRP A 309 5.43 12.53 -22.86
CA TRP A 309 4.07 12.47 -22.34
C TRP A 309 3.67 13.81 -21.71
N SER A 310 2.44 14.22 -21.96
CA SER A 310 1.85 15.42 -21.39
C SER A 310 0.50 15.07 -20.78
N LEU A 311 0.09 15.84 -19.78
CA LEU A 311 -1.27 15.80 -19.25
C LEU A 311 -2.13 16.77 -20.06
N SER A 312 -3.37 16.38 -20.34
CA SER A 312 -4.39 17.28 -20.90
C SER A 312 -4.55 18.53 -20.01
N PRO A 313 -4.84 19.71 -20.60
CA PRO A 313 -5.04 20.94 -19.84
C PRO A 313 -6.10 20.80 -18.75
N GLU A 314 -7.19 20.09 -19.05
CA GLU A 314 -8.30 19.84 -18.12
C GLU A 314 -7.84 19.03 -16.91
N ALA A 315 -7.03 17.98 -17.14
CA ALA A 315 -6.47 17.19 -16.04
C ALA A 315 -5.47 17.99 -15.20
N GLN A 316 -4.66 18.85 -15.82
CA GLN A 316 -3.73 19.72 -15.08
C GLN A 316 -4.48 20.72 -14.20
N GLU A 317 -5.54 21.34 -14.72
CA GLU A 317 -6.39 22.27 -13.98
C GLU A 317 -7.10 21.55 -12.82
N GLU A 318 -7.69 20.39 -13.08
CA GLU A 318 -8.37 19.60 -12.04
C GLU A 318 -7.42 19.22 -10.89
N LEU A 319 -6.23 18.70 -11.22
CA LEU A 319 -5.23 18.31 -10.21
C LEU A 319 -4.76 19.51 -9.41
N SER A 320 -4.52 20.65 -10.07
CA SER A 320 -4.08 21.88 -9.40
C SER A 320 -5.09 22.40 -8.38
N HIS A 321 -6.39 22.19 -8.62
CA HIS A 321 -7.46 22.68 -7.75
C HIS A 321 -7.90 21.71 -6.66
N ARG A 322 -7.78 20.39 -6.88
CA ARG A 322 -8.31 19.37 -5.96
C ARG A 322 -7.26 18.71 -5.07
N LEU A 323 -5.99 19.02 -5.26
CA LEU A 323 -4.89 18.56 -4.41
C LEU A 323 -4.64 19.52 -3.24
N THR A 324 -4.32 18.94 -2.10
CA THR A 324 -3.89 19.69 -0.92
C THR A 324 -2.45 20.18 -1.11
N PRO A 325 -2.07 21.33 -0.50
CA PRO A 325 -0.69 21.84 -0.59
C PRO A 325 0.36 20.81 -0.14
N GLN A 326 0.05 20.05 0.91
CA GLN A 326 0.93 18.99 1.41
C GLN A 326 1.17 17.91 0.35
N THR A 327 0.10 17.42 -0.29
CA THR A 327 0.23 16.41 -1.35
C THR A 327 1.05 16.95 -2.52
N THR A 328 0.81 18.21 -2.94
CA THR A 328 1.59 18.85 -4.00
C THR A 328 3.08 18.91 -3.67
N GLU A 329 3.44 19.29 -2.44
CA GLU A 329 4.84 19.36 -1.99
C GLU A 329 5.51 17.97 -1.92
N ASP A 330 4.80 16.97 -1.41
CA ASP A 330 5.31 15.60 -1.31
C ASP A 330 5.57 14.98 -2.69
N TRP A 331 4.69 15.26 -3.65
CA TRP A 331 4.86 14.79 -5.03
C TRP A 331 5.89 15.60 -5.81
N ALA A 332 6.01 16.90 -5.57
CA ALA A 332 7.12 17.71 -6.09
C ALA A 332 8.47 17.18 -5.60
N THR A 333 8.56 16.78 -4.33
CA THR A 333 9.74 16.11 -3.78
C THR A 333 10.04 14.78 -4.48
N THR A 334 9.00 13.99 -4.78
CA THR A 334 9.15 12.71 -5.50
C THR A 334 9.59 12.92 -6.95
N ALA A 335 9.04 13.92 -7.64
CA ALA A 335 9.45 14.31 -8.99
C ALA A 335 10.90 14.81 -9.03
N LEU A 336 11.28 15.67 -8.08
CA LEU A 336 12.66 16.14 -7.94
C LEU A 336 13.62 14.97 -7.66
N LYS A 337 13.24 14.02 -6.81
CA LYS A 337 14.02 12.79 -6.61
C LYS A 337 14.20 12.03 -7.92
N LEU A 338 13.17 11.92 -8.76
CA LEU A 338 13.29 11.24 -10.07
C LEU A 338 14.24 11.96 -11.00
N LEU A 339 14.16 13.29 -11.10
CA LEU A 339 15.09 14.09 -11.86
C LEU A 339 16.52 13.92 -11.34
N CYS A 340 16.74 14.04 -10.03
CA CYS A 340 18.04 13.80 -9.42
C CYS A 340 18.52 12.36 -9.59
N PHE A 341 17.62 11.38 -9.69
CA PHE A 341 17.93 9.96 -9.91
C PHE A 341 18.36 9.68 -11.36
N ALA A 342 17.62 10.19 -12.34
CA ALA A 342 17.92 10.00 -13.75
C ALA A 342 19.12 10.84 -14.21
N CYS A 343 19.22 12.07 -13.69
CA CYS A 343 20.25 13.04 -14.01
C CYS A 343 21.05 13.35 -12.74
N PRO A 344 21.95 12.45 -12.29
CA PRO A 344 22.79 12.74 -11.13
C PRO A 344 23.55 14.03 -11.39
N PRO A 345 23.55 14.99 -10.44
CA PRO A 345 24.40 16.16 -10.58
C PRO A 345 25.85 15.67 -10.76
N CYS A 346 26.59 16.33 -11.64
CA CYS A 346 28.03 16.12 -11.73
C CYS A 346 28.61 16.31 -10.33
N TYR A 347 29.56 15.46 -9.91
CA TYR A 347 30.17 15.54 -8.59
C TYR A 347 30.70 16.95 -8.34
N GLU A 348 29.95 17.74 -7.57
CA GLU A 348 30.44 18.95 -6.93
C GLU A 348 31.24 18.47 -5.72
N GLY A 349 32.47 18.01 -5.96
CA GLY A 349 33.49 18.08 -4.93
C GLY A 349 33.63 19.53 -4.46
N LYS A 350 34.56 19.82 -3.55
CA LYS A 350 34.93 21.21 -3.17
C LYS A 350 35.58 21.99 -4.33
N VAL A 351 34.99 21.96 -5.51
CA VAL A 351 35.40 22.70 -6.70
C VAL A 351 34.60 23.99 -6.63
N ASN A 352 35.26 25.06 -6.19
CA ASN A 352 34.75 26.39 -6.47
C ASN A 352 34.61 26.50 -7.99
N TRP A 353 33.37 26.57 -8.49
CA TRP A 353 33.11 27.03 -9.84
C TRP A 353 33.59 28.47 -9.93
N TYR A 354 34.88 28.66 -10.24
CA TYR A 354 35.31 29.93 -10.78
C TYR A 354 34.58 30.04 -12.11
N ALA A 355 33.55 30.89 -12.15
CA ALA A 355 33.02 31.40 -13.39
C ALA A 355 34.19 32.05 -14.13
N GLN A 356 34.88 31.27 -14.97
CA GLN A 356 35.68 31.82 -16.02
C GLN A 356 34.65 32.45 -16.95
N TYR A 357 34.37 33.73 -16.70
CA TYR A 357 33.97 34.66 -17.73
C TYR A 357 35.02 34.54 -18.83
N ALA A 358 34.83 33.61 -19.76
CA ALA A 358 35.33 33.78 -21.10
C ALA A 358 34.48 34.92 -21.67
N PRO A 359 35.03 36.13 -21.87
CA PRO A 359 34.29 37.12 -22.63
C PRO A 359 34.00 36.48 -23.98
N CYS A 360 32.70 36.34 -24.26
CA CYS A 360 32.22 36.07 -25.60
C CYS A 360 32.88 37.13 -26.48
N VAL A 361 33.85 36.72 -27.30
CA VAL A 361 34.53 37.62 -28.22
C VAL A 361 33.44 38.12 -29.16
N THR A 362 32.95 39.33 -28.88
CA THR A 362 32.14 40.10 -29.79
C THR A 362 33.00 40.30 -31.03
N ALA A 363 32.62 39.64 -32.13
CA ALA A 363 33.08 40.00 -33.45
C ALA A 363 32.60 41.44 -33.73
N GLN A 364 33.44 42.41 -33.40
CA GLN A 364 33.31 43.78 -33.90
C GLN A 364 34.42 44.02 -34.92
N ASP A 365 33.95 44.36 -36.12
CA ASP A 365 34.60 45.29 -37.04
C ASP A 365 36.06 45.04 -37.41
N GLN A 366 36.24 44.23 -38.46
CA GLN A 366 37.22 44.55 -39.49
C GLN A 366 36.58 44.32 -40.87
N THR A 367 36.01 45.38 -41.45
CA THR A 367 36.24 45.79 -42.86
C THR A 367 35.40 47.01 -43.24
N ARG A 368 35.97 48.21 -43.06
CA ARG A 368 35.86 49.43 -43.89
C ARG A 368 37.18 50.18 -43.62
N LEU A 369 38.02 50.65 -44.52
CA LEU A 369 38.02 51.09 -45.94
C LEU A 369 39.53 51.31 -46.28
N PRO A 370 39.99 51.56 -47.53
CA PRO A 370 39.44 52.46 -48.56
C PRO A 370 38.84 51.77 -49.79
#